data_AF-A0A192D635-F1
#
_entry.id   AF-A0A192D635-F1
#
_cell.length_a   1.000
_cell.length_b   1.000
_cell.length_c   1.000
_cell.angle_alpha   90.00
_cell.angle_beta   90.00
_cell.angle_gamma   90.00
#
_symmetry.space_group_name_H-M   'P 1'
#
loop_
_entity.id
_entity.type
_entity.pdbx_description
1 polymer ?
#
loop_
_entity_poly.entity_id
_entity_poly.type
_entity_poly.pdbx_seq_one_letter_code
_entity_poly.pdbx_strand_id
1 'polypeptide(L)'
;MSGYKLPSFQDRAAASLKAKQKALETLKQAPRLSEAEIAERAARQAKREAAREAAAREKAEKLQAAREEKKRLAEEKRAAAEAALLKANQPKKTEAELKAARDARYAARKNRK
;
A
#
# COMPACT_ATOMS: atom_id res chain seq x y z
N MET A 1 34.38 30.14 40.23
CA MET A 1 33.30 30.22 39.24
C MET A 1 32.39 29.00 39.43
N SER A 2 31.11 29.20 39.77
CA SER A 2 30.17 28.08 39.87
C SER A 2 29.86 27.56 38.47
N GLY A 3 30.26 26.33 38.17
CA GLY A 3 29.92 25.66 36.92
C GLY A 3 28.42 25.43 36.80
N TYR A 4 27.91 25.53 35.58
CA TYR A 4 26.51 25.24 35.25
C TYR A 4 26.15 23.80 35.67
N LYS A 5 25.09 23.65 36.47
CA LYS A 5 24.58 22.34 36.92
C LYS A 5 23.38 21.94 36.07
N LEU A 6 23.44 20.74 35.49
CA LEU A 6 22.31 20.16 34.78
C LEU A 6 21.18 19.82 35.76
N PRO A 7 19.92 20.12 35.42
CA PRO A 7 18.78 19.75 36.25
C PRO A 7 18.67 18.24 36.36
N SER A 8 18.50 17.77 37.60
CA SER A 8 18.30 16.34 37.88
C SER A 8 16.95 15.85 37.36
N PHE A 9 16.74 14.53 37.39
CA PHE A 9 15.43 13.97 37.06
C PHE A 9 14.31 14.54 37.95
N GLN A 10 14.58 14.75 39.24
CA GLN A 10 13.61 15.30 40.18
C GLN A 10 13.25 16.75 39.85
N ASP A 11 14.25 17.55 39.43
CA ASP A 11 14.02 18.93 39.01
C ASP A 11 13.14 19.00 37.75
N ARG A 12 13.36 18.08 36.79
CA ARG A 12 12.53 17.98 35.58
C ARG A 12 11.11 17.50 35.89
N ALA A 13 10.96 16.54 36.81
CA ALA A 13 9.65 16.07 37.24
C ALA A 13 8.86 17.18 37.95
N ALA A 14 9.50 17.92 38.87
CA ALA A 14 8.92 19.06 39.55
C ALA A 14 8.53 20.18 38.58
N ALA A 15 9.37 20.49 37.59
CA ALA A 15 9.06 21.46 36.54
C ALA A 15 7.84 21.03 35.69
N SER A 16 7.76 19.75 35.33
CA SER A 16 6.64 19.19 34.56
C SER A 16 5.32 19.27 35.33
N LEU A 17 5.34 18.94 36.63
CA LEU A 17 4.17 19.07 37.51
C LEU A 17 3.71 20.52 37.64
N LYS A 18 4.64 21.45 37.86
CA LYS A 18 4.33 22.89 37.92
C LYS A 18 3.75 23.39 36.59
N ALA A 19 4.29 22.96 35.45
CA ALA A 19 3.76 23.33 34.14
C ALA A 19 2.33 22.79 33.93
N LYS A 20 2.07 21.54 34.33
CA LYS A 20 0.72 20.95 34.29
C LYS A 20 -0.26 21.72 35.18
N GLN A 21 0.14 22.04 36.41
CA GLN A 21 -0.70 22.82 37.33
C GLN A 21 -1.04 24.19 36.74
N LYS A 22 -0.03 24.93 36.25
CA LYS A 22 -0.24 26.21 35.56
C LYS A 22 -1.18 26.07 34.36
N ALA A 23 -1.01 25.05 33.53
CA ALA A 23 -1.88 24.81 32.38
C ALA A 23 -3.33 24.50 32.77
N LEU A 24 -3.54 23.81 33.89
CA LEU A 24 -4.88 23.55 34.41
C LEU A 24 -5.51 24.81 35.02
N GLU A 25 -4.73 25.64 35.70
CA GLU A 25 -5.18 26.94 36.22
C GLU A 25 -5.56 27.88 35.08
N THR A 26 -4.74 28.00 34.04
CA THR A 26 -5.07 28.83 32.87
C THR A 26 -6.30 28.32 32.14
N LEU A 27 -6.49 27.00 32.03
CA LEU A 27 -7.67 26.42 31.41
C LEU A 27 -8.94 26.65 32.24
N LYS A 28 -8.84 26.63 33.57
CA LYS A 28 -9.96 26.98 34.46
C LYS A 28 -10.34 28.46 34.38
N GLN A 29 -9.34 29.32 34.20
CA GLN A 29 -9.53 30.77 34.04
C GLN A 29 -9.95 31.17 32.63
N ALA A 30 -9.76 30.30 31.64
CA ALA A 30 -10.11 30.57 30.26
C ALA A 30 -11.63 30.82 30.13
N PRO A 31 -12.05 31.87 29.40
CA PRO A 31 -13.46 32.13 29.15
C PRO A 31 -14.08 30.96 28.40
N ARG A 32 -15.30 30.59 28.80
CA ARG A 32 -16.10 29.62 28.06
C ARG A 32 -16.40 30.19 26.68
N LEU A 33 -16.24 29.37 25.66
CA LEU A 33 -16.55 29.73 24.29
C LEU A 33 -18.04 30.03 24.17
N SER A 34 -18.37 31.05 23.39
CA SER A 34 -19.75 31.35 23.02
C SER A 34 -20.34 30.24 22.15
N GLU A 35 -21.67 30.14 22.12
CA GLU A 35 -22.38 29.16 21.27
C GLU A 35 -22.01 29.32 19.79
N ALA A 36 -21.79 30.55 19.33
CA ALA A 36 -21.36 30.84 17.96
C ALA A 36 -19.96 30.26 17.65
N GLU A 37 -19.00 30.40 18.56
CA GLU A 37 -17.64 29.85 18.38
C GLU A 37 -17.64 28.32 18.45
N ILE A 38 -18.50 27.72 19.27
CA ILE A 38 -18.67 26.26 19.32
C ILE A 38 -19.23 25.76 17.98
N ALA A 39 -20.25 26.42 17.44
CA ALA A 39 -20.83 26.08 16.14
C ALA A 39 -19.80 26.24 15.00
N GLU A 40 -19.00 27.30 15.00
CA GLU A 40 -17.94 27.50 14.00
C GLU A 40 -16.88 26.38 14.07
N ARG A 41 -16.45 26.01 15.28
CA ARG A 41 -15.49 24.91 15.48
C ARG A 41 -16.05 23.58 15.01
N ALA A 42 -17.31 23.29 15.32
CA ALA A 42 -17.99 22.08 14.87
C ALA A 42 -18.07 22.04 13.33
N ALA A 43 -18.47 23.14 12.68
CA ALA A 43 -18.50 23.24 11.23
C ALA A 43 -17.11 23.05 10.60
N ARG A 44 -16.06 23.62 11.22
CA ARG A 44 -14.68 23.45 10.76
C ARG A 44 -14.19 22.01 10.92
N GLN A 45 -14.56 21.34 12.01
CA GLN A 45 -14.24 19.92 12.21
C GLN A 45 -14.94 19.04 11.18
N ALA A 46 -16.24 19.23 10.97
CA ALA A 46 -17.00 18.50 9.97
C ALA A 46 -16.40 18.65 8.55
N LYS A 47 -15.98 19.87 8.17
CA LYS A 47 -15.28 20.10 6.88
C LYS A 47 -13.96 19.33 6.78
N ARG A 48 -13.18 19.28 7.86
CA ARG A 48 -11.90 18.55 7.90
C ARG A 48 -12.12 17.04 7.86
N GLU A 49 -13.13 16.54 8.54
CA GLU A 49 -13.49 15.12 8.53
C GLU A 49 -13.96 14.69 7.15
N ALA A 50 -14.87 15.43 6.52
CA ALA A 50 -15.29 15.17 5.15
C ALA A 50 -14.10 15.15 4.15
N ALA A 51 -13.16 16.10 4.27
CA ALA A 51 -11.96 16.11 3.44
C ALA A 51 -11.04 14.90 3.69
N ARG A 52 -10.91 14.47 4.95
CA ARG A 52 -10.12 13.27 5.32
C ARG A 52 -10.77 11.99 4.81
N GLU A 53 -12.09 11.87 4.92
CA GLU A 53 -12.82 10.73 4.40
C GLU A 53 -12.71 10.63 2.88
N ALA A 54 -12.86 11.75 2.15
CA ALA A 54 -12.67 11.77 0.71
C ALA A 54 -11.25 11.32 0.31
N ALA A 55 -10.23 11.85 0.98
CA ALA A 55 -8.84 11.45 0.73
C ALA A 55 -8.58 9.98 1.11
N ALA A 56 -9.23 9.45 2.14
CA ALA A 56 -9.11 8.06 2.54
C ALA A 56 -9.74 7.12 1.49
N ARG A 57 -10.91 7.49 0.94
CA ARG A 57 -11.57 6.75 -0.14
C ARG A 57 -10.71 6.71 -1.40
N GLU A 58 -10.19 7.85 -1.83
CA GLU A 58 -9.31 7.92 -3.01
C GLU A 58 -8.04 7.07 -2.84
N LYS A 59 -7.43 7.08 -1.65
CA LYS A 59 -6.28 6.24 -1.34
C LYS A 59 -6.64 4.76 -1.35
N ALA A 60 -7.79 4.39 -0.81
CA ALA A 60 -8.27 3.02 -0.82
C ALA A 60 -8.49 2.52 -2.25
N GLU A 61 -9.14 3.30 -3.11
CA GLU A 61 -9.37 2.97 -4.52
C GLU A 61 -8.05 2.77 -5.28
N LYS A 62 -7.11 3.72 -5.14
CA LYS A 62 -5.78 3.62 -5.75
C LYS A 62 -5.02 2.36 -5.29
N LEU A 63 -5.11 2.03 -4.00
CA LEU A 63 -4.45 0.85 -3.46
C LEU A 63 -5.08 -0.45 -3.98
N GLN A 64 -6.41 -0.49 -4.15
CA GLN A 64 -7.08 -1.66 -4.72
C GLN A 64 -6.70 -1.84 -6.20
N ALA A 65 -6.74 -0.78 -7.01
CA ALA A 65 -6.30 -0.82 -8.40
C ALA A 65 -4.86 -1.32 -8.53
N ALA A 66 -3.94 -0.78 -7.72
CA ALA A 66 -2.54 -1.23 -7.71
C ALA A 66 -2.38 -2.69 -7.28
N ARG A 67 -3.23 -3.19 -6.38
CA ARG A 67 -3.22 -4.60 -5.96
C ARG A 67 -3.72 -5.51 -7.07
N GLU A 68 -4.77 -5.10 -7.78
CA GLU A 68 -5.32 -5.86 -8.91
C GLU A 68 -4.33 -5.95 -10.07
N GLU A 69 -3.69 -4.84 -10.43
CA GLU A 69 -2.64 -4.84 -11.46
C GLU A 69 -1.47 -5.77 -11.07
N LYS A 70 -1.01 -5.69 -9.82
CA LYS A 70 0.06 -6.59 -9.34
C LYS A 70 -0.35 -8.06 -9.38
N LYS A 71 -1.60 -8.39 -9.07
CA LYS A 71 -2.13 -9.75 -9.17
C LYS A 71 -2.14 -10.22 -10.62
N ARG A 72 -2.68 -9.41 -11.54
CA ARG A 72 -2.70 -9.74 -12.98
C ARG A 72 -1.30 -9.99 -13.54
N LEU A 73 -0.35 -9.11 -13.24
CA LEU A 73 1.05 -9.26 -13.66
C LEU A 73 1.71 -10.51 -13.05
N ALA A 74 1.37 -10.87 -11.81
CA ALA A 74 1.87 -12.07 -11.18
C ALA A 74 1.28 -13.34 -11.81
N GLU A 75 -0.01 -13.35 -12.12
CA GLU A 75 -0.69 -14.45 -12.80
C GLU A 75 -0.16 -14.65 -14.22
N GLU A 76 0.02 -13.57 -14.98
CA GLU A 76 0.60 -13.62 -16.33
C GLU A 76 2.03 -14.18 -16.30
N LYS A 77 2.85 -13.74 -15.35
CA LYS A 77 4.21 -14.29 -15.17
C LYS A 77 4.19 -15.78 -14.81
N ARG A 78 3.25 -16.21 -13.96
CA ARG A 78 3.10 -17.64 -13.60
C ARG A 78 2.68 -18.45 -14.82
N ALA A 79 1.68 -18.00 -15.56
CA ALA A 79 1.22 -18.67 -16.79
C ALA A 79 2.34 -18.77 -17.84
N ALA A 80 3.14 -17.70 -18.01
CA ALA A 80 4.28 -17.71 -18.91
C ALA A 80 5.36 -18.71 -18.46
N ALA A 81 5.64 -18.78 -17.16
CA ALA A 81 6.60 -19.74 -16.60
C ALA A 81 6.11 -21.19 -16.77
N GLU A 82 4.84 -21.47 -16.51
CA GLU A 82 4.23 -22.78 -16.73
C GLU A 82 4.26 -23.20 -18.20
N ALA A 83 3.94 -22.28 -19.12
CA ALA A 83 4.03 -22.53 -20.56
C ALA A 83 5.47 -22.81 -21.01
N ALA A 84 6.47 -22.14 -20.42
CA ALA A 84 7.87 -22.40 -20.69
C ALA A 84 8.31 -23.78 -20.17
N LEU A 85 7.89 -24.17 -18.97
CA LEU A 85 8.15 -25.50 -18.41
C LEU A 85 7.50 -26.61 -19.23
N LEU A 86 6.25 -26.41 -19.65
CA LEU A 86 5.55 -27.36 -20.53
C LEU A 86 6.30 -27.54 -21.85
N LYS A 87 6.76 -26.44 -22.48
CA LYS A 87 7.56 -26.51 -23.71
C LYS A 87 8.91 -27.21 -23.48
N ALA A 88 9.57 -26.95 -22.34
CA ALA A 88 10.84 -27.58 -22.01
C ALA A 88 10.70 -29.10 -21.75
N ASN A 89 9.58 -29.52 -21.17
CA ASN A 89 9.28 -30.91 -20.84
C ASN A 89 8.59 -31.68 -21.98
N GLN A 90 8.33 -31.07 -23.13
CA GLN A 90 7.77 -31.79 -24.26
C GLN A 90 8.75 -32.87 -24.74
N PRO A 91 8.31 -34.14 -24.80
CA PRO A 91 9.17 -35.21 -25.29
C PRO A 91 9.58 -34.91 -26.73
N LYS A 92 10.88 -34.97 -27.00
CA LYS A 92 11.39 -34.85 -28.37
C LYS A 92 10.82 -35.99 -29.20
N LYS A 93 10.27 -35.69 -30.38
CA LYS A 93 9.77 -36.69 -31.31
C LYS A 93 10.86 -37.71 -31.60
N THR A 94 10.50 -38.98 -31.59
CA THR A 94 11.42 -40.08 -31.90
C THR A 94 11.79 -40.05 -33.38
N GLU A 95 12.92 -40.66 -33.76
CA GLU A 95 13.36 -40.70 -35.17
C GLU A 95 12.32 -41.37 -36.08
N ALA A 96 11.60 -42.36 -35.57
CA ALA A 96 10.53 -43.05 -36.27
C ALA A 96 9.36 -42.09 -36.61
N GLU A 97 8.95 -41.26 -35.65
CA GLU A 97 7.90 -40.25 -35.85
C GLU A 97 8.32 -39.15 -36.84
N LEU A 98 9.59 -38.74 -36.78
CA LEU A 98 10.14 -37.76 -37.72
C LEU A 98 10.20 -38.31 -39.14
N LYS A 99 10.54 -39.59 -39.30
CA LYS A 99 10.53 -40.28 -40.59
C LYS A 99 9.11 -40.41 -41.13
N ALA A 100 8.15 -40.87 -40.31
CA ALA A 100 6.74 -40.94 -40.68
C ALA A 100 6.19 -39.58 -41.12
N ALA A 101 6.53 -38.50 -40.41
CA ALA A 101 6.16 -37.14 -40.80
C ALA A 101 6.79 -36.72 -42.14
N ARG A 102 8.03 -37.10 -42.42
CA ARG A 102 8.70 -36.82 -43.69
C ARG A 102 8.04 -37.57 -44.85
N ASP A 103 7.75 -38.85 -44.65
CA ASP A 103 7.12 -39.71 -45.65
C ASP A 103 5.69 -39.25 -45.95
N ALA A 104 4.92 -38.84 -44.95
CA ALA A 104 3.60 -38.21 -45.13
C ALA A 104 3.69 -36.91 -45.95
N ARG A 105 4.70 -36.06 -45.69
CA ARG A 105 4.94 -34.85 -46.49
C ARG A 105 5.34 -35.17 -47.93
N TYR A 106 6.14 -36.21 -48.13
CA TYR A 106 6.55 -36.65 -49.47
C TYR A 106 5.38 -37.22 -50.26
N ALA A 107 4.53 -38.04 -49.63
CA ALA A 107 3.31 -38.56 -50.21
C ALA A 107 2.33 -37.44 -50.58
N ALA A 108 2.09 -36.47 -49.67
CA ALA A 108 1.25 -35.31 -49.96
C ALA A 108 1.79 -34.46 -51.13
N ARG A 109 3.12 -34.29 -51.22
CA ARG A 109 3.75 -33.59 -52.34
C ARG A 109 3.63 -34.38 -53.64
N LYS A 110 3.80 -35.70 -53.60
CA LYS A 110 3.69 -36.58 -54.77
C LYS A 110 2.25 -36.62 -55.28
N ASN A 111 1.25 -36.65 -54.40
CA ASN A 111 -0.18 -36.60 -54.76
C ASN A 111 -0.62 -35.23 -55.31
N ARG A 112 0.18 -34.18 -55.12
CA ARG A 112 -0.05 -32.84 -55.68
C ARG A 112 0.62 -32.65 -57.05
N LYS A 113 1.54 -33.54 -57.43
CA LYS A 113 2.17 -33.56 -58.76
C LYS A 113 1.40 -34.49 -59.69
#